data_AF-A0A6L8G0D4-F1
#
_entry.id   AF-A0A6L8G0D4-F1
#
_cell.length_a   1.000
_cell.length_b   1.000
_cell.length_c   1.000
_cell.angle_alpha   90.00
_cell.angle_beta   90.00
_cell.angle_gamma   90.00
#
_symmetry.space_group_name_H-M   'P 1'
#
loop_
_entity.id
_entity.type
_entity.pdbx_description
1 polymer ?
#
loop_
_entity_poly.entity_id
_entity_poly.type
_entity_poly.pdbx_seq_one_letter_code
_entity_poly.pdbx_strand_id
1 'polypeptide(L)' 'HTPMDRFGRPEELVGAAVFLASDEASGFVTGTDIRVDGGFLATTI' A
#
# COMPACT_ATOMS: atom_id res chain seq x y z
N HIS A 1 -0.80 17.15 3.45
CA HIS A 1 -0.47 16.64 4.79
C HIS A 1 -1.14 15.29 4.91
N THR A 2 -0.38 14.19 4.88
CA THR A 2 -0.92 12.84 5.11
C THR A 2 -0.86 12.52 6.61
N PRO A 3 -1.65 11.57 7.13
CA PRO A 3 -1.56 11.12 8.52
C PRO A 3 -0.14 10.67 8.94
N MET A 4 0.67 10.14 8.01
CA MET A 4 2.05 9.76 8.30
C MET A 4 3.03 10.95 8.40
N ASP A 5 2.60 12.18 8.09
CA ASP A 5 3.37 13.43 8.23
C ASP A 5 4.78 13.41 7.60
N ARG A 6 4.93 12.68 6.50
CA ARG A 6 6.15 12.64 5.71
C ARG A 6 5.87 12.19 4.29
N PHE A 7 6.81 12.44 3.40
CA PHE A 7 6.83 11.78 2.11
C PHE A 7 7.20 10.30 2.25
N GLY A 8 6.56 9.48 1.42
CA GLY A 8 6.94 8.09 1.22
C GLY A 8 8.28 7.99 0.47
N ARG A 9 8.98 6.87 0.67
CA ARG A 9 10.15 6.49 -0.12
C ARG A 9 9.78 5.37 -1.10
N PRO A 10 10.41 5.30 -2.28
CA PRO A 10 10.11 4.26 -3.26
C PRO A 10 10.20 2.82 -2.71
N GLU A 11 11.12 2.57 -1.78
CA GLU A 11 11.33 1.25 -1.18
C GLU A 11 10.12 0.75 -0.38
N GLU A 12 9.26 1.65 0.08
CA GLU A 12 8.07 1.30 0.85
C GLU A 12 6.98 0.63 -0.01
N LEU A 13 7.07 0.74 -1.35
CA LEU A 13 6.19 0.04 -2.29
C LEU A 13 6.54 -1.45 -2.43
N VAL A 14 7.79 -1.83 -2.12
CA VAL A 14 8.30 -3.20 -2.37
C VAL A 14 7.48 -4.24 -1.61
N GLY A 15 7.09 -3.95 -0.36
CA GLY A 15 6.29 -4.88 0.44
C GLY A 15 4.94 -5.20 -0.18
N ALA A 16 4.23 -4.18 -0.69
CA ALA A 16 2.95 -4.37 -1.35
C ALA A 16 3.11 -5.15 -2.68
N ALA A 17 4.16 -4.86 -3.45
CA ALA A 17 4.45 -5.59 -4.68
C ALA A 17 4.79 -7.06 -4.41
N VAL A 18 5.62 -7.35 -3.40
CA VAL A 18 5.98 -8.71 -2.99
C VAL A 18 4.75 -9.46 -2.48
N PHE A 19 3.89 -8.81 -1.69
CA PHE A 19 2.63 -9.41 -1.25
C PHE A 19 1.79 -9.82 -2.46
N LEU A 20 1.53 -8.90 -3.40
CA LEU A 20 0.70 -9.16 -4.59
C LEU A 20 1.29 -10.23 -5.53
N ALA A 21 2.62 -10.37 -5.55
CA ALA A 21 3.31 -11.37 -6.35
C ALA A 21 3.45 -12.74 -5.65
N SER A 22 3.08 -12.83 -4.37
CA SER A 22 3.29 -14.04 -3.56
C SER A 22 2.04 -14.91 -3.56
N ASP A 23 2.11 -16.08 -4.19
CA ASP A 23 1.04 -17.08 -4.16
C ASP A 23 0.73 -17.56 -2.74
N GLU A 24 1.76 -17.68 -1.88
CA GLU A 24 1.60 -18.10 -0.49
C GLU A 24 0.93 -17.02 0.38
N ALA A 25 1.27 -15.75 0.17
CA ALA A 25 0.75 -14.66 0.99
C ALA A 25 -0.61 -14.12 0.50
N SER A 26 -0.85 -14.13 -0.82
CA SER A 26 -2.00 -13.48 -1.43
C SER A 26 -2.74 -14.34 -2.46
N GLY A 27 -2.54 -15.67 -2.50
CA GLY A 27 -3.09 -16.54 -3.54
C GLY A 27 -4.62 -16.57 -3.68
N PHE A 28 -5.36 -16.01 -2.71
CA PHE A 28 -6.82 -15.84 -2.78
C PHE A 28 -7.28 -14.37 -2.73
N VAL A 29 -6.34 -13.43 -2.89
CA VAL A 29 -6.61 -11.99 -2.91
C VAL A 29 -6.61 -11.53 -4.37
N THR A 30 -7.77 -11.10 -4.86
CA THR A 30 -7.95 -10.59 -6.22
C THR A 30 -8.98 -9.46 -6.26
N GLY A 31 -8.93 -8.62 -7.29
CA GLY A 31 -9.87 -7.51 -7.49
C GLY A 31 -9.77 -6.40 -6.44
N THR A 32 -8.59 -6.20 -5.84
CA THR A 32 -8.36 -5.20 -4.79
C THR A 32 -7.26 -4.21 -5.16
N ASP A 33 -7.38 -2.99 -4.65
CA ASP A 33 -6.36 -1.94 -4.73
C ASP A 33 -5.65 -1.80 -3.38
N ILE A 34 -4.36 -2.12 -3.32
CA ILE A 34 -3.53 -1.88 -2.13
C ILE A 34 -2.89 -0.50 -2.22
N ARG A 35 -3.30 0.40 -1.32
CA ARG A 35 -2.79 1.78 -1.26
C ARG A 35 -1.61 1.87 -0.30
N VAL A 36 -0.48 2.39 -0.80
CA VAL A 36 0.71 2.73 -0.02
C VAL A 36 0.93 4.24 -0.15
N ASP A 37 0.12 5.01 0.57
CA ASP A 37 0.02 6.47 0.38
C ASP A 37 0.20 7.28 1.67
N GLY A 38 0.61 6.63 2.75
CA GLY A 38 0.74 7.26 4.07
C GLY A 38 -0.58 7.76 4.66
N GLY A 39 -1.72 7.24 4.20
CA GLY A 39 -3.05 7.61 4.64
C GLY A 39 -3.65 8.81 3.89
N PHE A 40 -3.13 9.17 2.72
CA PHE A 40 -3.61 10.30 1.93
C PHE A 40 -5.11 10.23 1.65
N LEU A 41 -5.62 9.03 1.31
CA LEU A 41 -7.05 8.82 1.05
C LEU A 41 -7.89 8.57 2.31
N ALA A 42 -7.27 8.43 3.49
CA ALA A 42 -7.98 8.18 4.75
C ALA A 42 -8.47 9.47 5.44
N THR A 43 -8.13 10.63 4.89
CA THR A 43 -8.59 11.94 5.35
C THR A 43 -9.74 12.43 4.47
N THR A 44 -10.84 12.84 5.10
CA THR A 44 -11.89 13.63 4.43
C THR A 44 -11.46 15.09 4.40
N ILE A 45 -11.60 15.74 3.25
CA ILE A 45 -11.42 17.20 3.09
C ILE A 45 -12.53 17.99 3.76
#